data_AF-A0A970V4H3-F1
#
_entry.id   AF-A0A970V4H3-F1
#
_cell.length_a   1.000
_cell.length_b   1.000
_cell.length_c   1.000
_cell.angle_alpha   90.00
_cell.angle_beta   90.00
_cell.angle_gamma   90.00
#
_symmetry.space_group_name_H-M   'P 1'
#
loop_
_entity.id
_entity.type
_entity.pdbx_description
1 polymer ?
#
loop_
_entity_poly.entity_id
_entity_poly.type
_entity_poly.pdbx_seq_one_letter_code
_entity_poly.pdbx_strand_id
1 'polypeptide(L)'
;MTITCVLLTLGALISPGYGAPAAELFDRSDALFQASESHTATVIGTEGARKGYTLKVDTVRFGAYSLEVTQQLDPETGWPPQEKRIWGDGYVRIGGLSGSWMYWFSLSAAVRLEGETKDLPDPPYCGLLMYCGLREVNNRRVVAEAIWQDTAGGHLRARYVAWRGVTDRFGYVLQYFPPPERQLTSLTYKLFCTPLWYNTDRVRKRWLITPLRSEEVPLEPSPIDLAQEWAMVFCTRYGLQTAGGTLALDSDSIEAATVSQSTAGTIGALLTPRDPLGEVRVVMGDWAGETYPIAAERYLGSLPAVKQDLARTAEVKVALPVPPTEAEEQDVARLLALYPTLGEKFGAELQSAHQELDESLAAAQEDSPAHFLRWYEANERWKKAVGDMRAAWIKEKLWLQEG
;
A
#
# COMPACT_ATOMS: atom_id res chain seq x y z
N MET A 1 37.30 -66.87 25.06
CA MET A 1 37.54 -66.05 23.87
C MET A 1 36.18 -65.61 23.33
N THR A 2 35.97 -64.29 23.42
CA THR A 2 35.00 -63.41 22.75
C THR A 2 33.53 -63.84 22.68
N ILE A 3 32.77 -63.29 23.63
CA ILE A 3 31.30 -63.20 23.67
C ILE A 3 30.90 -61.93 22.90
N THR A 4 30.02 -62.07 21.91
CA THR A 4 29.46 -60.94 21.15
C THR A 4 28.24 -60.38 21.87
N CYS A 5 28.34 -59.12 22.32
CA CYS A 5 27.23 -58.38 22.91
C CYS A 5 26.37 -57.68 21.85
N VAL A 6 25.07 -57.72 22.13
CA VAL A 6 23.90 -57.26 21.36
C VAL A 6 23.75 -55.73 21.39
N LEU A 7 23.18 -55.15 20.32
CA LEU A 7 22.31 -53.97 20.45
C LEU A 7 21.22 -53.97 19.36
N LEU A 8 20.02 -54.36 19.79
CA LEU A 8 18.72 -54.09 19.17
C LEU A 8 18.29 -52.68 19.60
N THR A 9 17.90 -51.83 18.65
CA THR A 9 17.12 -50.62 18.95
C THR A 9 15.79 -50.68 18.23
N LEU A 10 14.73 -50.72 19.05
CA LEU A 10 13.33 -50.60 18.67
C LEU A 10 13.05 -49.24 18.02
N GLY A 11 12.11 -49.26 17.07
CA GLY A 11 11.51 -48.06 16.49
C GLY A 11 10.62 -47.29 17.47
N ALA A 12 10.60 -45.97 17.29
CA ALA A 12 9.56 -45.10 17.80
C ALA A 12 8.91 -44.38 16.61
N LEU A 13 7.59 -44.50 16.59
CA LEU A 13 6.62 -43.88 15.68
C LEU A 13 6.90 -42.40 15.41
N ILE A 14 7.02 -42.05 14.13
CA ILE A 14 6.91 -40.66 13.65
C ILE A 14 5.41 -40.37 13.55
N SER A 15 4.88 -39.58 14.49
CA SER A 15 3.58 -38.92 14.31
C SER A 15 3.67 -37.91 13.17
N PRO A 16 2.65 -37.80 12.30
CA PRO A 16 2.60 -36.77 11.28
C PRO A 16 2.30 -35.44 11.98
N GLY A 17 3.34 -34.66 12.27
CA GLY A 17 3.18 -33.26 12.60
C GLY A 17 2.53 -32.56 11.42
N TYR A 18 1.42 -31.87 11.67
CA TYR A 18 0.80 -30.94 10.74
C TYR A 18 1.88 -30.01 10.17
N GLY A 19 2.29 -30.26 8.93
CA GLY A 19 3.18 -29.37 8.21
C GLY A 19 2.44 -28.07 7.99
N ALA A 20 2.89 -27.00 8.64
CA ALA A 20 2.69 -25.66 8.11
C ALA A 20 3.08 -25.69 6.63
N PRO A 21 2.29 -25.10 5.70
CA PRO A 21 2.72 -25.02 4.32
C PRO A 21 4.10 -24.37 4.30
N ALA A 22 5.07 -25.05 3.68
CA ALA A 22 6.43 -24.56 3.56
C ALA A 22 6.35 -23.13 3.04
N ALA A 23 6.89 -22.17 3.79
CA ALA A 23 7.03 -20.80 3.32
C ALA A 23 7.78 -20.87 1.99
N GLU A 24 7.09 -20.61 0.88
CA GLU A 24 7.69 -20.54 -0.45
C GLU A 24 8.82 -19.49 -0.36
N LEU A 25 10.07 -19.96 -0.29
CA LEU A 25 11.26 -19.13 -0.12
C LEU A 25 11.28 -18.06 -1.22
N PHE A 26 11.17 -16.79 -0.83
CA PHE A 26 11.21 -15.65 -1.74
C PHE A 26 12.51 -15.65 -2.55
N ASP A 27 12.39 -15.86 -3.86
CA ASP A 27 13.54 -15.88 -4.77
C ASP A 27 14.03 -14.47 -5.06
N ARG A 28 15.13 -14.09 -4.39
CA ARG A 28 15.77 -12.76 -4.47
C ARG A 28 16.50 -12.48 -5.79
N SER A 29 16.53 -13.42 -6.73
CA SER A 29 17.27 -13.26 -8.00
C SER A 29 16.56 -12.40 -9.03
N ASP A 30 15.27 -12.12 -8.87
CA ASP A 30 14.49 -11.27 -9.78
C ASP A 30 14.67 -9.78 -9.41
N ALA A 31 15.57 -9.10 -10.13
CA ALA A 31 15.92 -7.70 -9.87
C ALA A 31 14.73 -6.72 -10.00
N LEU A 32 13.67 -7.09 -10.72
CA LEU A 32 12.48 -6.27 -10.91
C LEU A 32 11.34 -6.64 -9.95
N PHE A 33 11.46 -7.74 -9.20
CA PHE A 33 10.47 -8.16 -8.22
C PHE A 33 11.03 -8.01 -6.79
N GLN A 34 11.15 -6.77 -6.33
CA GLN A 34 11.76 -6.42 -5.03
C GLN A 34 10.72 -5.92 -4.03
N ALA A 35 10.97 -6.17 -2.75
CA ALA A 35 10.15 -5.67 -1.65
C ALA A 35 11.07 -5.03 -0.59
N SER A 36 10.78 -3.78 -0.23
CA SER A 36 11.52 -3.07 0.81
C SER A 36 10.71 -1.90 1.36
N GLU A 37 10.98 -1.51 2.60
CA GLU A 37 10.36 -0.38 3.27
C GLU A 37 11.43 0.57 3.80
N SER A 38 11.13 1.87 3.82
CA SER A 38 11.96 2.91 4.42
C SER A 38 11.07 4.00 4.99
N HIS A 39 11.27 4.32 6.27
CA HIS A 39 10.51 5.33 6.99
C HIS A 39 11.49 6.35 7.57
N THR A 40 11.36 7.61 7.19
CA THR A 40 12.25 8.68 7.65
C THR A 40 11.45 9.81 8.28
N ALA A 41 11.98 10.38 9.36
CA ALA A 41 11.44 11.55 10.02
C ALA A 41 12.58 12.53 10.27
N THR A 42 12.48 13.73 9.69
CA THR A 42 13.54 14.75 9.77
C THR A 42 12.96 16.10 10.12
N VAL A 43 13.63 16.84 11.01
CA VAL A 43 13.20 18.20 11.36
C VAL A 43 13.60 19.16 10.24
N ILE A 44 12.64 19.95 9.77
CA ILE A 44 12.85 20.96 8.73
C ILE A 44 13.61 22.14 9.34
N GLY A 45 14.93 22.17 9.07
CA GLY A 45 15.81 23.24 9.56
C GLY A 45 15.86 24.50 8.69
N THR A 46 15.39 24.42 7.44
CA THR A 46 15.40 25.53 6.49
C THR A 46 14.38 26.61 6.86
N GLU A 47 14.75 27.88 6.68
CA GLU A 47 13.83 29.00 6.91
C GLU A 47 12.62 28.95 5.98
N GLY A 48 11.42 29.15 6.53
CA GLY A 48 10.16 29.08 5.80
C GLY A 48 8.98 28.80 6.72
N ALA A 49 7.78 28.67 6.13
CA ALA A 49 6.51 28.49 6.87
C ALA A 49 6.39 27.17 7.65
N ARG A 50 7.32 26.24 7.44
CA ARG A 50 7.37 24.90 8.06
C ARG A 50 8.68 24.65 8.81
N LYS A 51 9.45 25.70 9.10
CA LYS A 51 10.64 25.57 9.96
C LYS A 51 10.24 24.96 11.30
N GLY A 52 10.94 23.92 11.72
CA GLY A 52 10.67 23.17 12.95
C GLY A 52 9.63 22.05 12.81
N TYR A 53 8.97 21.91 11.66
CA TYR A 53 8.07 20.79 11.41
C TYR A 53 8.88 19.52 11.15
N THR A 54 8.23 18.36 11.28
CA THR A 54 8.80 17.05 10.94
C THR A 54 8.38 16.68 9.52
N LEU A 55 9.34 16.58 8.61
CA LEU A 55 9.17 15.95 7.32
C LEU A 55 9.21 14.42 7.51
N LYS A 56 8.06 13.77 7.34
CA LYS A 56 7.95 12.31 7.25
C LYS A 56 7.93 11.88 5.79
N VAL A 57 8.77 10.90 5.45
CA VAL A 57 8.78 10.26 4.13
C VAL A 57 8.75 8.75 4.33
N ASP A 58 7.68 8.13 3.86
CA ASP A 58 7.42 6.70 3.91
C ASP A 58 7.48 6.14 2.49
N THR A 59 8.45 5.25 2.24
CA THR A 59 8.66 4.62 0.93
C THR A 59 8.51 3.11 1.03
N VAL A 60 7.64 2.54 0.21
CA VAL A 60 7.41 1.09 0.12
C VAL A 60 7.62 0.65 -1.31
N ARG A 61 8.59 -0.22 -1.55
CA ARG A 61 8.81 -0.85 -2.86
C ARG A 61 7.99 -2.13 -2.96
N PHE A 62 7.20 -2.24 -4.03
CA PHE A 62 6.40 -3.42 -4.35
C PHE A 62 6.64 -3.81 -5.82
N GLY A 63 7.52 -4.79 -6.02
CA GLY A 63 7.97 -5.19 -7.35
C GLY A 63 8.78 -4.12 -8.06
N ALA A 64 8.35 -3.77 -9.29
CA ALA A 64 8.98 -2.76 -10.12
C ALA A 64 8.58 -1.32 -9.72
N TYR A 65 7.64 -1.19 -8.78
CA TYR A 65 7.04 0.08 -8.37
C TYR A 65 7.38 0.43 -6.94
N SER A 66 7.19 1.71 -6.60
CA SER A 66 7.34 2.19 -5.22
C SER A 66 6.24 3.18 -4.87
N LEU A 67 5.62 3.03 -3.72
CA LEU A 67 4.80 4.04 -3.10
C LEU A 67 5.70 4.95 -2.27
N GLU A 68 5.55 6.25 -2.40
CA GLU A 68 6.20 7.25 -1.56
C GLU A 68 5.13 8.22 -1.08
N VAL A 69 4.99 8.32 0.24
CA VAL A 69 4.09 9.28 0.90
C VAL A 69 4.96 10.25 1.69
N THR A 70 4.78 11.54 1.45
CA THR A 70 5.48 12.59 2.16
C THR A 70 4.48 13.44 2.93
N GLN A 71 4.76 13.76 4.18
CA GLN A 71 3.96 14.65 5.02
C GLN A 71 4.84 15.61 5.83
N GLN A 72 4.46 16.89 5.88
CA GLN A 72 5.09 17.91 6.73
C GLN A 72 4.21 18.13 7.97
N LEU A 73 4.62 17.53 9.07
CA LEU A 73 3.82 17.46 10.30
C LEU A 73 4.34 18.46 11.34
N ASP A 74 3.43 19.24 11.89
CA ASP A 74 3.63 20.01 13.10
C ASP A 74 3.90 19.04 14.28
N PRO A 75 4.99 19.22 15.05
CA PRO A 75 5.36 18.29 16.10
C PRO A 75 4.40 18.29 17.30
N GLU A 76 3.62 19.36 17.49
CA GLU A 76 2.67 19.49 18.59
C GLU A 76 1.27 19.00 18.18
N THR A 77 0.86 19.31 16.96
CA THR A 77 -0.53 19.12 16.49
C THR A 77 -0.70 18.08 15.38
N GLY A 78 0.40 17.52 14.86
CA GLY A 78 0.37 16.58 13.76
C GLY A 78 0.22 17.30 12.43
N TRP A 79 -0.99 17.41 11.89
CA TRP A 79 -1.19 18.16 10.64
C TRP A 79 -1.31 19.66 10.89
N PRO A 80 -0.71 20.53 10.04
CA PRO A 80 -1.03 21.95 10.08
C PRO A 80 -2.55 22.18 9.98
N PRO A 81 -3.09 23.23 10.65
CA PRO A 81 -4.51 23.59 10.57
C PRO A 81 -4.98 23.71 9.13
N GLN A 82 -6.19 23.23 8.81
CA GLN A 82 -6.69 23.11 7.44
C GLN A 82 -6.57 24.41 6.64
N GLU A 83 -6.90 25.55 7.26
CA GLU A 83 -6.83 26.88 6.66
C GLU A 83 -5.40 27.37 6.39
N LYS A 84 -4.39 26.73 6.98
CA LYS A 84 -2.97 27.02 6.80
C LYS A 84 -2.26 25.99 5.92
N ARG A 85 -2.95 24.92 5.49
CA ARG A 85 -2.36 23.88 4.65
C ARG A 85 -2.03 24.46 3.27
N ILE A 86 -0.83 24.17 2.80
CA ILE A 86 -0.34 24.60 1.49
C ILE A 86 -0.01 23.39 0.62
N TRP A 87 0.02 23.63 -0.69
CA TRP A 87 0.52 22.64 -1.64
C TRP A 87 1.96 22.26 -1.27
N GLY A 88 2.20 20.97 -1.04
CA GLY A 88 3.47 20.42 -0.57
C GLY A 88 3.48 19.95 0.90
N ASP A 89 2.44 20.26 1.70
CA ASP A 89 2.34 19.71 3.07
C ASP A 89 2.09 18.20 3.09
N GLY A 90 1.46 17.66 2.04
CA GLY A 90 1.40 16.22 1.80
C GLY A 90 1.28 15.90 0.32
N TYR A 91 1.91 14.80 -0.11
CA TYR A 91 1.73 14.26 -1.44
C TYR A 91 1.99 12.75 -1.46
N VAL A 92 1.37 12.10 -2.46
CA VAL A 92 1.48 10.66 -2.71
C VAL A 92 2.04 10.47 -4.11
N ARG A 93 3.10 9.68 -4.20
CA ARG A 93 3.82 9.38 -5.43
C ARG A 93 3.90 7.87 -5.64
N ILE A 94 3.71 7.45 -6.88
CA ILE A 94 4.00 6.08 -7.32
C ILE A 94 5.20 6.14 -8.28
N GLY A 95 6.36 5.69 -7.81
CA GLY A 95 7.58 5.50 -8.59
C GLY A 95 7.57 4.17 -9.37
N GLY A 96 8.45 4.05 -10.35
CA GLY A 96 8.47 2.93 -11.31
C GLY A 96 7.56 3.15 -12.53
N LEU A 97 6.66 4.12 -12.45
CA LEU A 97 5.88 4.66 -13.56
C LEU A 97 6.73 5.63 -14.40
N SER A 98 6.52 5.65 -15.72
CA SER A 98 7.10 6.58 -16.69
C SER A 98 6.83 8.06 -16.41
N GLY A 99 5.97 8.37 -15.44
CA GLY A 99 5.53 9.71 -15.06
C GLY A 99 4.26 10.16 -15.78
N SER A 100 3.62 9.25 -16.52
CA SER A 100 2.34 9.50 -17.19
C SER A 100 1.16 9.53 -16.22
N TRP A 101 1.24 8.82 -15.11
CA TRP A 101 0.34 9.05 -13.98
C TRP A 101 0.79 10.28 -13.20
N MET A 102 -0.16 11.07 -12.72
CA MET A 102 0.14 12.33 -12.06
C MET A 102 1.00 12.10 -10.82
N TYR A 103 2.27 12.47 -10.96
CA TYR A 103 3.32 12.16 -10.01
C TYR A 103 3.05 12.70 -8.61
N TRP A 104 2.40 13.86 -8.52
CA TRP A 104 2.09 14.55 -7.25
C TRP A 104 0.66 14.34 -6.76
N PHE A 105 -0.24 13.90 -7.66
CA PHE A 105 -1.64 13.73 -7.32
C PHE A 105 -2.34 12.62 -8.12
N SER A 106 -1.86 11.39 -8.02
CA SER A 106 -2.40 10.26 -8.78
C SER A 106 -3.69 9.68 -8.21
N LEU A 107 -3.97 9.92 -6.93
CA LEU A 107 -5.09 9.33 -6.18
C LEU A 107 -5.84 10.41 -5.39
N SER A 108 -7.14 10.53 -5.62
CA SER A 108 -8.02 11.36 -4.80
C SER A 108 -9.29 10.60 -4.45
N ALA A 109 -9.89 10.95 -3.31
CA ALA A 109 -11.19 10.44 -2.90
C ALA A 109 -12.10 11.62 -2.52
N ALA A 110 -13.15 11.82 -3.31
CA ALA A 110 -14.21 12.75 -2.99
C ALA A 110 -15.22 12.03 -2.07
N VAL A 111 -15.14 12.33 -0.78
CA VAL A 111 -15.97 11.72 0.27
C VAL A 111 -16.96 12.74 0.78
N ARG A 112 -18.24 12.36 0.88
CA ARG A 112 -19.25 13.18 1.57
C ARG A 112 -19.99 12.35 2.60
N LEU A 113 -20.02 12.84 3.83
CA LEU A 113 -20.74 12.20 4.93
C LEU A 113 -22.08 12.88 5.18
N GLU A 114 -22.97 12.21 5.90
CA GLU A 114 -24.25 12.75 6.33
C GLU A 114 -24.05 14.07 7.11
N GLY A 115 -24.83 15.09 6.76
CA GLY A 115 -24.74 16.44 7.33
C GLY A 115 -23.72 17.36 6.65
N GLU A 116 -22.85 16.85 5.76
CA GLU A 116 -21.91 17.69 5.01
C GLU A 116 -22.56 18.33 3.78
N THR A 117 -22.22 19.59 3.53
CA THR A 117 -22.66 20.33 2.32
C THR A 117 -21.61 20.31 1.20
N LYS A 118 -20.40 19.82 1.50
CA LYS A 118 -19.26 19.73 0.58
C LYS A 118 -18.50 18.44 0.85
N ASP A 119 -17.66 18.04 -0.10
CA ASP A 119 -16.76 16.90 0.12
C ASP A 119 -15.75 17.23 1.23
N LEU A 120 -15.40 16.23 2.02
CA LEU A 120 -14.32 16.33 2.99
C LEU A 120 -13.00 16.67 2.28
N PRO A 121 -12.04 17.29 2.99
CA PRO A 121 -10.67 17.40 2.50
C PRO A 121 -10.14 16.03 2.07
N ASP A 122 -9.46 16.01 0.93
CA ASP A 122 -9.01 14.79 0.27
C ASP A 122 -8.06 13.97 1.18
N PRO A 123 -8.37 12.72 1.55
CA PRO A 123 -7.59 12.00 2.56
C PRO A 123 -6.10 11.79 2.20
N PRO A 124 -5.72 11.43 0.95
CA PRO A 124 -4.33 11.36 0.52
C PRO A 124 -3.50 12.63 0.70
N TYR A 125 -4.12 13.81 0.54
CA TYR A 125 -3.42 15.10 0.56
C TYR A 125 -3.67 15.94 1.82
N CYS A 126 -4.70 15.63 2.58
CA CYS A 126 -5.16 16.36 3.76
C CYS A 126 -5.44 15.43 4.96
N GLY A 127 -5.27 14.12 4.82
CA GLY A 127 -5.43 13.15 5.91
C GLY A 127 -4.09 12.77 6.54
N LEU A 128 -4.12 12.30 7.79
CA LEU A 128 -2.96 11.75 8.48
C LEU A 128 -2.64 10.36 7.95
N LEU A 129 -1.40 10.12 7.53
CA LEU A 129 -0.96 8.78 7.18
C LEU A 129 -0.81 7.98 8.47
N MET A 130 -1.66 6.98 8.67
CA MET A 130 -1.66 6.12 9.84
C MET A 130 -0.76 4.91 9.66
N TYR A 131 -0.67 4.42 8.42
CA TYR A 131 0.16 3.29 8.05
C TYR A 131 0.60 3.37 6.59
N CYS A 132 1.82 2.93 6.31
CA CYS A 132 2.36 2.71 4.97
C CYS A 132 3.38 1.58 5.09
N GLY A 133 3.16 0.43 4.44
CA GLY A 133 4.06 -0.72 4.59
C GLY A 133 3.70 -1.91 3.71
N LEU A 134 4.50 -2.96 3.77
CA LEU A 134 4.25 -4.24 3.12
C LEU A 134 3.32 -5.09 3.98
N ARG A 135 2.36 -5.67 3.29
CA ARG A 135 1.32 -6.51 3.86
C ARG A 135 1.54 -7.98 3.54
N GLU A 136 2.10 -8.25 2.37
CA GLU A 136 2.36 -9.61 1.89
C GLU A 136 3.58 -9.60 0.96
N VAL A 137 4.51 -10.52 1.19
CA VAL A 137 5.66 -10.75 0.29
C VAL A 137 5.82 -12.24 0.09
N ASN A 138 5.56 -12.74 -1.12
CA ASN A 138 5.79 -14.13 -1.47
C ASN A 138 6.27 -14.28 -2.93
N ASN A 139 6.42 -15.52 -3.39
CA ASN A 139 6.92 -15.80 -4.73
C ASN A 139 5.98 -15.45 -5.88
N ARG A 140 4.75 -15.00 -5.60
CA ARG A 140 3.73 -14.70 -6.61
C ARG A 140 3.38 -13.23 -6.66
N ARG A 141 3.33 -12.56 -5.51
CA ARG A 141 2.97 -11.15 -5.40
C ARG A 141 3.65 -10.44 -4.22
N VAL A 142 3.72 -9.13 -4.35
CA VAL A 142 4.03 -8.20 -3.26
C VAL A 142 2.82 -7.28 -3.09
N VAL A 143 2.30 -7.18 -1.86
CA VAL A 143 1.21 -6.28 -1.51
C VAL A 143 1.75 -5.20 -0.58
N ALA A 144 1.67 -3.95 -1.00
CA ALA A 144 1.87 -2.77 -0.16
C ALA A 144 0.51 -2.15 0.20
N GLU A 145 0.42 -1.48 1.35
CA GLU A 145 -0.79 -0.81 1.79
C GLU A 145 -0.46 0.53 2.43
N ALA A 146 -1.34 1.50 2.21
CA ALA A 146 -1.35 2.76 2.92
C ALA A 146 -2.75 3.07 3.44
N ILE A 147 -2.81 3.67 4.62
CA ILE A 147 -4.05 4.03 5.31
C ILE A 147 -3.95 5.48 5.74
N TRP A 148 -4.88 6.31 5.26
CA TRP A 148 -5.03 7.71 5.67
C TRP A 148 -6.27 7.88 6.52
N GLN A 149 -6.15 8.58 7.64
CA GLN A 149 -7.28 9.08 8.40
C GLN A 149 -7.66 10.47 7.92
N ASP A 150 -8.91 10.68 7.54
CA ASP A 150 -9.44 11.99 7.13
C ASP A 150 -9.78 12.89 8.32
N THR A 151 -10.18 14.13 8.05
CA THR A 151 -10.50 15.12 9.08
C THR A 151 -11.77 14.81 9.90
N ALA A 152 -12.61 13.89 9.42
CA ALA A 152 -13.79 13.42 10.14
C ALA A 152 -13.52 12.14 10.95
N GLY A 153 -12.31 11.56 10.87
CA GLY A 153 -11.92 10.32 11.53
C GLY A 153 -12.19 9.06 10.71
N GLY A 154 -12.61 9.18 9.45
CA GLY A 154 -12.78 8.07 8.52
C GLY A 154 -11.42 7.61 7.97
N HIS A 155 -11.36 6.40 7.41
CA HIS A 155 -10.12 5.84 6.88
C HIS A 155 -10.22 5.54 5.39
N LEU A 156 -9.31 6.10 4.60
CA LEU A 156 -9.06 5.63 3.24
C LEU A 156 -7.94 4.59 3.27
N ARG A 157 -8.23 3.39 2.78
CA ARG A 157 -7.28 2.31 2.57
C ARG A 157 -6.95 2.16 1.09
N ALA A 158 -5.67 2.06 0.77
CA ALA A 158 -5.20 1.80 -0.58
C ALA A 158 -4.18 0.66 -0.58
N ARG A 159 -4.40 -0.38 -1.38
CA ARG A 159 -3.50 -1.55 -1.52
C ARG A 159 -2.95 -1.64 -2.93
N TYR A 160 -1.65 -1.86 -3.04
CA TYR A 160 -0.92 -1.94 -4.29
C TYR A 160 -0.36 -3.35 -4.44
N VAL A 161 -0.62 -3.99 -5.57
CA VAL A 161 -0.32 -5.40 -5.82
C VAL A 161 0.59 -5.53 -7.02
N ALA A 162 1.85 -5.87 -6.80
CA ALA A 162 2.74 -6.28 -7.87
C ALA A 162 2.72 -7.81 -8.01
N TRP A 163 2.72 -8.32 -9.23
CA TRP A 163 2.79 -9.75 -9.49
C TRP A 163 4.13 -10.13 -10.11
N ARG A 164 4.64 -11.29 -9.75
CA ARG A 164 5.88 -11.80 -10.32
C ARG A 164 5.75 -12.00 -11.82
N GLY A 165 6.75 -11.55 -12.58
CA GLY A 165 6.75 -11.60 -14.04
C GLY A 165 5.87 -10.54 -14.73
N VAL A 166 5.18 -9.67 -13.97
CA VAL A 166 4.42 -8.54 -14.51
C VAL A 166 5.10 -7.24 -14.08
N THR A 167 5.69 -6.53 -15.04
CA THR A 167 6.55 -5.36 -14.77
C THR A 167 6.01 -4.05 -15.33
N ASP A 168 4.95 -4.12 -16.14
CA ASP A 168 4.36 -2.98 -16.87
C ASP A 168 3.04 -2.50 -16.26
N ARG A 169 2.50 -3.22 -15.26
CA ARG A 169 1.31 -2.86 -14.51
C ARG A 169 1.28 -3.47 -13.11
N PHE A 170 0.42 -2.91 -12.27
CA PHE A 170 0.13 -3.38 -10.92
C PHE A 170 -1.37 -3.28 -10.63
N GLY A 171 -1.85 -4.10 -9.69
CA GLY A 171 -3.21 -4.04 -9.17
C GLY A 171 -3.35 -2.98 -8.10
N TYR A 172 -4.49 -2.31 -8.05
CA TYR A 172 -4.76 -1.26 -7.11
C TYR A 172 -6.16 -1.39 -6.52
N VAL A 173 -6.24 -1.40 -5.19
CA VAL A 173 -7.49 -1.56 -4.43
C VAL A 173 -7.71 -0.35 -3.55
N LEU A 174 -8.88 0.26 -3.64
CA LEU A 174 -9.29 1.42 -2.87
C LEU A 174 -10.52 1.09 -2.03
N GLN A 175 -10.54 1.50 -0.78
CA GLN A 175 -11.71 1.32 0.07
C GLN A 175 -11.77 2.43 1.11
N TYR A 176 -12.97 2.94 1.37
CA TYR A 176 -13.19 3.97 2.37
C TYR A 176 -14.08 3.43 3.50
N PHE A 177 -13.69 3.75 4.72
CA PHE A 177 -14.37 3.37 5.95
C PHE A 177 -14.82 4.66 6.65
N PRO A 178 -16.12 4.98 6.66
CA PRO A 178 -16.60 6.17 7.34
C PRO A 178 -16.39 6.06 8.86
N PRO A 179 -16.38 7.19 9.59
CA PRO A 179 -16.42 7.18 11.05
C PRO A 179 -17.63 6.37 11.56
N PRO A 180 -17.52 5.64 12.69
CA PRO A 180 -18.58 4.74 13.17
C PRO A 180 -19.96 5.38 13.36
N GLU A 181 -20.00 6.68 13.65
CA GLU A 181 -21.22 7.43 13.94
C GLU A 181 -21.77 8.21 12.73
N ARG A 182 -21.14 8.10 11.55
CA ARG A 182 -21.50 8.89 10.36
C ARG A 182 -21.76 7.99 9.16
N GLN A 183 -22.81 8.31 8.42
CA GLN A 183 -23.13 7.61 7.18
C GLN A 183 -22.43 8.25 5.99
N LEU A 184 -21.98 7.42 5.06
CA LEU A 184 -21.45 7.85 3.77
C LEU A 184 -22.62 8.19 2.84
N THR A 185 -22.63 9.40 2.27
CA THR A 185 -23.68 9.85 1.33
C THR A 185 -23.21 9.85 -0.13
N SER A 186 -21.91 10.06 -0.35
CA SER A 186 -21.30 10.01 -1.68
C SER A 186 -19.83 9.64 -1.57
N LEU A 187 -19.37 8.83 -2.51
CA LEU A 187 -17.96 8.46 -2.67
C LEU A 187 -17.62 8.38 -4.15
N THR A 188 -16.52 9.04 -4.52
CA THR A 188 -15.97 8.93 -5.87
C THR A 188 -14.45 8.94 -5.78
N TYR A 189 -13.82 7.89 -6.32
CA TYR A 189 -12.38 7.86 -6.49
C TYR A 189 -11.97 8.56 -7.78
N LYS A 190 -10.87 9.30 -7.74
CA LYS A 190 -10.35 10.05 -8.88
C LYS A 190 -8.91 9.61 -9.12
N LEU A 191 -8.68 9.02 -10.28
CA LEU A 191 -7.33 8.65 -10.73
C LEU A 191 -6.89 9.63 -11.82
N PHE A 192 -5.75 10.26 -11.63
CA PHE A 192 -5.29 11.31 -12.54
C PHE A 192 -4.09 10.87 -13.38
N CYS A 193 -4.24 10.97 -14.70
CA CYS A 193 -3.22 10.68 -15.68
C CYS A 193 -2.88 11.95 -16.45
N THR A 194 -1.59 12.26 -16.58
CA THR A 194 -1.09 13.29 -17.49
C THR A 194 -0.06 12.65 -18.42
N PRO A 195 -0.49 12.00 -19.52
CA PRO A 195 0.42 11.40 -20.49
C PRO A 195 1.51 12.42 -20.90
N LEU A 196 2.77 12.07 -20.61
CA LEU A 196 3.89 13.00 -20.68
C LEU A 196 4.23 13.43 -22.12
N TRP A 197 4.89 14.59 -22.21
CA TRP A 197 5.29 15.21 -23.46
C TRP A 197 6.76 15.60 -23.41
N TYR A 198 7.58 15.03 -24.29
CA TYR A 198 9.02 15.39 -24.40
C TYR A 198 9.29 16.52 -25.42
N ASN A 199 8.27 17.11 -26.06
CA ASN A 199 8.48 18.10 -27.12
C ASN A 199 7.45 19.24 -27.04
N THR A 200 7.86 20.48 -26.85
CA THR A 200 7.06 21.52 -26.16
C THR A 200 6.01 22.26 -26.98
N ASP A 201 5.94 22.13 -28.31
CA ASP A 201 5.37 23.28 -29.03
C ASP A 201 3.96 23.13 -29.59
N ARG A 202 3.47 21.94 -29.97
CA ARG A 202 2.09 21.82 -30.50
C ARG A 202 1.46 20.47 -30.17
N VAL A 203 0.47 20.51 -29.27
CA VAL A 203 -0.76 19.70 -29.17
C VAL A 203 -1.05 19.20 -27.75
N ARG A 204 -2.08 19.81 -27.15
CA ARG A 204 -2.60 19.51 -25.81
C ARG A 204 -3.73 18.48 -25.78
N LYS A 205 -4.19 17.97 -26.93
CA LYS A 205 -5.36 17.08 -26.98
C LYS A 205 -5.00 15.69 -26.49
N ARG A 206 -5.71 15.23 -25.46
CA ARG A 206 -5.65 13.88 -24.92
C ARG A 206 -6.67 12.97 -25.59
N TRP A 207 -6.30 11.71 -25.73
CA TRP A 207 -7.11 10.69 -26.36
C TRP A 207 -7.27 9.49 -25.44
N LEU A 208 -8.46 8.92 -25.51
CA LEU A 208 -8.82 7.65 -24.90
C LEU A 208 -8.95 6.62 -26.03
N ILE A 209 -8.38 5.44 -25.82
CA ILE A 209 -8.61 4.26 -26.65
C ILE A 209 -9.14 3.15 -25.75
N THR A 210 -10.27 2.58 -26.14
CA THR A 210 -10.92 1.42 -25.52
C THR A 210 -10.99 0.27 -26.54
N PRO A 211 -11.43 -0.93 -26.16
CA PRO A 211 -11.71 -2.00 -27.13
C PRO A 211 -12.72 -1.62 -28.21
N LEU A 212 -13.60 -0.65 -27.96
CA LEU A 212 -14.69 -0.30 -28.88
C LEU A 212 -14.47 1.02 -29.63
N ARG A 213 -13.76 1.97 -29.03
CA ARG A 213 -13.64 3.31 -29.60
C ARG A 213 -12.30 3.97 -29.35
N SER A 214 -12.03 4.96 -30.16
CA SER A 214 -10.97 5.94 -29.93
C SER A 214 -11.57 7.33 -30.06
N GLU A 215 -11.41 8.15 -29.03
CA GLU A 215 -11.97 9.50 -29.00
C GLU A 215 -11.06 10.49 -28.29
N GLU A 216 -11.25 11.77 -28.62
CA GLU A 216 -10.66 12.87 -27.86
C GLU A 216 -11.33 12.93 -26.48
N VAL A 217 -10.53 13.00 -25.41
CA VAL A 217 -11.08 13.08 -24.05
C VAL A 217 -11.81 14.42 -23.89
N PRO A 218 -13.10 14.43 -23.50
CA PRO A 218 -13.85 15.67 -23.37
C PRO A 218 -13.48 16.45 -22.10
N LEU A 219 -13.76 17.76 -22.09
CA LEU A 219 -13.64 18.57 -20.87
C LEU A 219 -14.74 18.21 -19.85
N GLU A 220 -15.93 17.92 -20.34
CA GLU A 220 -17.04 17.44 -19.52
C GLU A 220 -16.91 15.93 -19.27
N PRO A 221 -17.34 15.41 -18.10
CA PRO A 221 -17.35 13.98 -17.83
C PRO A 221 -18.15 13.19 -18.88
N SER A 222 -17.47 12.24 -19.52
CA SER A 222 -18.08 11.28 -20.45
C SER A 222 -18.15 9.90 -19.81
N PRO A 223 -19.30 9.22 -19.82
CA PRO A 223 -19.45 7.89 -19.24
C PRO A 223 -18.70 6.82 -20.06
N ILE A 224 -18.23 5.80 -19.33
CA ILE A 224 -17.68 4.58 -19.89
C ILE A 224 -18.72 3.47 -19.74
N ASP A 225 -19.03 2.75 -20.82
CA ASP A 225 -19.85 1.55 -20.72
C ASP A 225 -18.99 0.42 -20.17
N LEU A 226 -19.07 0.18 -18.85
CA LEU A 226 -18.26 -0.83 -18.16
C LEU A 226 -18.47 -2.26 -18.69
N ALA A 227 -19.61 -2.56 -19.32
CA ALA A 227 -19.84 -3.88 -19.91
C ALA A 227 -18.99 -4.11 -21.18
N GLN A 228 -18.56 -3.03 -21.83
CA GLN A 228 -17.92 -3.06 -23.13
C GLN A 228 -16.50 -2.46 -23.15
N GLU A 229 -16.23 -1.50 -22.26
CA GLU A 229 -15.07 -0.60 -22.30
C GLU A 229 -14.36 -0.52 -20.93
N TRP A 230 -14.18 -1.66 -20.28
CA TRP A 230 -13.53 -1.79 -18.98
C TRP A 230 -12.00 -1.62 -19.02
N ALA A 231 -11.38 -1.44 -20.19
CA ALA A 231 -9.95 -1.22 -20.35
C ALA A 231 -9.68 0.00 -21.22
N MET A 232 -8.71 0.80 -20.81
CA MET A 232 -8.46 2.13 -21.34
C MET A 232 -6.97 2.38 -21.52
N VAL A 233 -6.64 3.04 -22.63
CA VAL A 233 -5.30 3.57 -22.91
C VAL A 233 -5.41 5.09 -23.05
N PHE A 234 -4.68 5.81 -22.21
CA PHE A 234 -4.60 7.26 -22.19
C PHE A 234 -3.35 7.73 -22.91
N CYS A 235 -3.54 8.52 -23.96
CA CYS A 235 -2.44 9.01 -24.76
C CYS A 235 -2.69 10.43 -25.27
N THR A 236 -1.84 10.86 -26.20
CA THR A 236 -1.88 12.17 -26.83
C THR A 236 -2.10 12.02 -28.33
N ARG A 237 -2.80 12.99 -28.92
CA ARG A 237 -3.35 12.92 -30.28
C ARG A 237 -2.42 12.47 -31.41
N TYR A 238 -1.13 12.81 -31.35
CA TYR A 238 -0.23 12.65 -32.51
C TYR A 238 0.66 11.43 -32.51
N GLY A 239 0.56 10.57 -31.51
CA GLY A 239 0.98 9.19 -31.66
C GLY A 239 2.45 8.87 -31.99
N LEU A 240 3.30 9.87 -32.12
CA LEU A 240 4.75 9.77 -32.09
C LEU A 240 5.28 9.70 -30.65
N GLN A 241 4.38 9.62 -29.67
CA GLN A 241 4.71 9.90 -28.28
C GLN A 241 5.04 8.62 -27.55
N THR A 242 6.15 8.70 -26.81
CA THR A 242 6.82 7.58 -26.19
C THR A 242 6.24 7.19 -24.84
N ALA A 243 5.17 7.85 -24.35
CA ALA A 243 4.60 7.58 -23.03
C ALA A 243 3.09 7.78 -22.96
N GLY A 244 2.46 7.09 -22.01
CA GLY A 244 1.04 7.22 -21.68
C GLY A 244 0.63 6.24 -20.59
N GLY A 245 -0.64 6.26 -20.19
CA GLY A 245 -1.16 5.47 -19.06
C GLY A 245 -2.17 4.41 -19.52
N THR A 246 -2.27 3.33 -18.76
CA THR A 246 -3.25 2.26 -18.98
C THR A 246 -4.06 2.02 -17.71
N LEU A 247 -5.37 1.81 -17.87
CA LEU A 247 -6.29 1.61 -16.76
C LEU A 247 -7.32 0.55 -17.14
N ALA A 248 -7.41 -0.51 -16.35
CA ALA A 248 -8.50 -1.47 -16.42
C ALA A 248 -9.32 -1.42 -15.14
N LEU A 249 -10.62 -1.57 -15.31
CA LEU A 249 -11.65 -1.41 -14.29
C LEU A 249 -12.30 -2.75 -13.99
N ASP A 250 -12.47 -3.07 -12.72
CA ASP A 250 -13.31 -4.18 -12.30
C ASP A 250 -14.79 -3.76 -12.31
N SER A 251 -15.56 -4.27 -13.28
CA SER A 251 -16.99 -3.97 -13.41
C SER A 251 -17.83 -4.50 -12.25
N ASP A 252 -17.33 -5.49 -11.50
CA ASP A 252 -18.03 -6.04 -10.34
C ASP A 252 -17.92 -5.09 -9.15
N SER A 253 -16.85 -4.30 -9.08
CA SER A 253 -16.57 -3.38 -7.97
C SER A 253 -17.01 -1.93 -8.26
N ILE A 254 -17.22 -1.57 -9.52
CA ILE A 254 -17.53 -0.20 -9.97
C ILE A 254 -18.94 -0.16 -10.57
N GLU A 255 -19.78 0.77 -10.09
CA GLU A 255 -21.11 1.01 -10.66
C GLU A 255 -21.05 1.91 -11.88
N ALA A 256 -20.26 2.98 -11.82
CA ALA A 256 -20.12 3.94 -12.90
C ALA A 256 -18.69 4.46 -13.00
N ALA A 257 -18.22 4.67 -14.22
CA ALA A 257 -16.97 5.35 -14.50
C ALA A 257 -17.20 6.49 -15.51
N THR A 258 -16.56 7.61 -15.27
CA THR A 258 -16.50 8.71 -16.23
C THR A 258 -15.07 9.16 -16.46
N VAL A 259 -14.80 9.67 -17.65
CA VAL A 259 -13.51 10.24 -18.02
C VAL A 259 -13.69 11.68 -18.45
N SER A 260 -12.77 12.54 -18.05
CA SER A 260 -12.67 13.91 -18.56
C SER A 260 -11.22 14.38 -18.53
N GLN A 261 -10.94 15.50 -19.18
CA GLN A 261 -9.68 16.20 -19.04
C GLN A 261 -9.87 17.61 -18.47
N SER A 262 -8.89 18.08 -17.72
CA SER A 262 -8.81 19.47 -17.29
C SER A 262 -8.42 20.37 -18.47
N THR A 263 -8.60 21.68 -18.31
CA THR A 263 -8.09 22.68 -19.26
C THR A 263 -6.56 22.64 -19.42
N ALA A 264 -5.85 22.08 -18.44
CA ALA A 264 -4.42 21.83 -18.47
C ALA A 264 -4.02 20.50 -19.16
N GLY A 265 -5.00 19.68 -19.57
CA GLY A 265 -4.76 18.41 -20.27
C GLY A 265 -4.44 17.22 -19.35
N THR A 266 -4.78 17.32 -18.07
CA THR A 266 -4.79 16.18 -17.13
C THR A 266 -6.08 15.41 -17.30
N ILE A 267 -6.00 14.10 -17.54
CA ILE A 267 -7.14 13.21 -17.61
C ILE A 267 -7.50 12.76 -16.19
N GLY A 268 -8.77 12.86 -15.81
CA GLY A 268 -9.34 12.26 -14.62
C GLY A 268 -10.24 11.08 -14.99
N ALA A 269 -9.99 9.92 -14.40
CA ALA A 269 -10.94 8.81 -14.37
C ALA A 269 -11.65 8.83 -13.01
N LEU A 270 -12.96 9.10 -13.03
CA LEU A 270 -13.81 9.17 -11.85
C LEU A 270 -14.56 7.85 -11.73
N LEU A 271 -14.38 7.17 -10.59
CA LEU A 271 -14.92 5.84 -10.33
C LEU A 271 -15.91 5.92 -9.17
N THR A 272 -17.15 5.53 -9.44
CA THR A 272 -18.19 5.39 -8.43
C THR A 272 -18.26 3.92 -8.02
N PRO A 273 -18.01 3.59 -6.75
CA PRO A 273 -18.06 2.21 -6.27
C PRO A 273 -19.49 1.66 -6.35
N ARG A 274 -19.63 0.36 -6.61
CA ARG A 274 -20.94 -0.31 -6.57
C ARG A 274 -21.50 -0.46 -5.16
N ASP A 275 -20.61 -0.76 -4.22
CA ASP A 275 -20.90 -0.69 -2.80
C ASP A 275 -20.03 0.44 -2.23
N PRO A 276 -20.62 1.53 -1.70
CA PRO A 276 -19.86 2.64 -1.11
C PRO A 276 -18.89 2.24 0.01
N LEU A 277 -19.12 1.10 0.67
CA LEU A 277 -18.22 0.55 1.69
C LEU A 277 -17.33 -0.58 1.14
N GLY A 278 -17.57 -1.00 -0.10
CA GLY A 278 -16.82 -2.03 -0.79
C GLY A 278 -15.50 -1.52 -1.37
N GLU A 279 -14.72 -2.48 -1.85
CA GLU A 279 -13.47 -2.19 -2.56
C GLU A 279 -13.74 -1.71 -3.98
N VAL A 280 -12.93 -0.79 -4.49
CA VAL A 280 -12.78 -0.46 -5.91
C VAL A 280 -11.45 -1.01 -6.39
N ARG A 281 -11.51 -1.84 -7.43
CA ARG A 281 -10.34 -2.56 -7.94
C ARG A 281 -10.05 -2.12 -9.36
N VAL A 282 -8.79 -1.81 -9.61
CA VAL A 282 -8.30 -1.43 -10.93
C VAL A 282 -6.93 -2.05 -11.17
N VAL A 283 -6.54 -2.13 -12.45
CA VAL A 283 -5.15 -2.42 -12.83
C VAL A 283 -4.61 -1.18 -13.53
N MET A 284 -3.50 -0.67 -13.00
CA MET A 284 -2.83 0.53 -13.50
C MET A 284 -1.48 0.16 -14.08
N GLY A 285 -1.12 0.79 -15.18
CA GLY A 285 0.20 0.67 -15.78
C GLY A 285 0.54 1.90 -16.60
N ASP A 286 1.76 1.97 -17.09
CA ASP A 286 2.17 2.98 -18.06
C ASP A 286 3.29 2.47 -18.97
N TRP A 287 3.65 3.29 -19.95
CA TRP A 287 4.80 3.02 -20.80
C TRP A 287 5.65 4.28 -20.97
N ALA A 288 6.93 4.07 -21.25
CA ALA A 288 7.90 5.07 -21.65
C ALA A 288 8.77 4.52 -22.80
N GLY A 289 9.26 5.38 -23.68
CA GLY A 289 10.11 4.98 -24.81
C GLY A 289 9.40 4.33 -26.01
N GLU A 290 8.07 4.16 -26.00
CA GLU A 290 7.35 3.39 -27.04
C GLU A 290 6.19 4.17 -27.67
N THR A 291 6.02 4.05 -28.99
CA THR A 291 4.90 4.69 -29.70
C THR A 291 3.56 4.10 -29.26
N TYR A 292 2.55 4.95 -29.11
CA TYR A 292 1.24 4.52 -28.63
C TYR A 292 0.58 3.35 -29.39
N PRO A 293 0.72 3.12 -30.72
CA PRO A 293 0.03 1.98 -31.35
C PRO A 293 0.58 0.66 -30.83
N ILE A 294 1.91 0.59 -30.64
CA ILE A 294 2.59 -0.57 -30.06
C ILE A 294 2.16 -0.77 -28.61
N ALA A 295 2.16 0.30 -27.81
CA ALA A 295 1.74 0.22 -26.42
C ALA A 295 0.26 -0.17 -26.27
N ALA A 296 -0.62 0.39 -27.12
CA ALA A 296 -2.04 0.07 -27.15
C ALA A 296 -2.27 -1.38 -27.59
N GLU A 297 -1.55 -1.85 -28.62
CA GLU A 297 -1.62 -3.26 -29.05
C GLU A 297 -1.10 -4.20 -27.96
N ARG A 298 0.02 -3.88 -27.29
CA ARG A 298 0.52 -4.69 -26.18
C ARG A 298 -0.49 -4.79 -25.05
N TYR A 299 -1.09 -3.67 -24.65
CA TYR A 299 -2.04 -3.63 -23.55
C TYR A 299 -3.39 -4.25 -23.91
N LEU A 300 -4.03 -3.80 -25.00
CA LEU A 300 -5.33 -4.29 -25.45
C LEU A 300 -5.25 -5.71 -26.05
N GLY A 301 -4.11 -6.11 -26.61
CA GLY A 301 -3.86 -7.50 -27.01
C GLY A 301 -3.73 -8.45 -25.81
N SER A 302 -3.36 -7.92 -24.64
CA SER A 302 -3.23 -8.67 -23.39
C SER A 302 -4.49 -8.65 -22.53
N LEU A 303 -5.67 -8.24 -23.06
CA LEU A 303 -6.91 -8.17 -22.29
C LEU A 303 -7.22 -9.43 -21.47
N PRO A 304 -7.03 -10.67 -21.98
CA PRO A 304 -7.21 -11.87 -21.16
C PRO A 304 -6.29 -11.91 -19.92
N ALA A 305 -5.03 -11.50 -20.06
CA ALA A 305 -4.10 -11.40 -18.95
C ALA A 305 -4.50 -10.27 -17.99
N VAL A 306 -4.95 -9.12 -18.49
CA VAL A 306 -5.42 -8.01 -17.64
C VAL A 306 -6.68 -8.40 -16.86
N LYS A 307 -7.60 -9.19 -17.44
CA LYS A 307 -8.74 -9.75 -16.69
C LYS A 307 -8.29 -10.69 -15.57
N GLN A 308 -7.28 -11.53 -15.84
CA GLN A 308 -6.70 -12.38 -14.82
C GLN A 308 -6.04 -11.53 -13.72
N ASP A 309 -5.38 -10.44 -14.07
CA ASP A 309 -4.77 -9.50 -13.14
C ASP A 309 -5.83 -8.86 -12.23
N LEU A 310 -6.96 -8.39 -12.79
CA LEU A 310 -8.12 -7.90 -12.03
C LEU A 310 -8.67 -8.96 -11.07
N ALA A 311 -8.84 -10.20 -11.52
CA ALA A 311 -9.28 -11.30 -10.65
C ALA A 311 -8.30 -11.55 -9.49
N ARG A 312 -6.98 -11.53 -9.75
CA ARG A 312 -5.95 -11.65 -8.70
C ARG A 312 -5.96 -10.47 -7.72
N THR A 313 -6.34 -9.27 -8.18
CA THR A 313 -6.56 -8.10 -7.32
C THR A 313 -7.77 -8.28 -6.39
N ALA A 314 -8.82 -8.97 -6.84
CA ALA A 314 -9.99 -9.28 -6.00
C ALA A 314 -9.68 -10.29 -4.88
N GLU A 315 -8.66 -11.14 -5.07
CA GLU A 315 -8.22 -12.14 -4.08
C GLU A 315 -7.25 -11.59 -3.03
N VAL A 316 -7.17 -10.26 -2.85
CA VAL A 316 -6.30 -9.64 -1.85
C VAL A 316 -6.94 -9.74 -0.47
N LYS A 317 -7.00 -10.97 0.06
CA LYS A 317 -7.11 -11.21 1.50
C LYS A 317 -5.70 -11.14 2.07
N VAL A 318 -5.31 -9.95 2.51
CA VAL A 318 -4.02 -9.75 3.16
C VAL A 318 -4.00 -10.57 4.44
N ALA A 319 -3.07 -11.51 4.53
CA ALA A 319 -2.77 -12.15 5.80
C ALA A 319 -2.22 -11.10 6.78
N LEU A 320 -2.66 -11.12 8.03
CA LEU A 320 -1.95 -10.38 9.07
C LEU A 320 -0.50 -10.86 9.08
N PRO A 321 0.48 -9.96 9.27
CA PRO A 321 1.85 -10.38 9.47
C PRO A 321 1.87 -11.40 10.60
N VAL A 322 2.71 -12.43 10.44
CA VAL A 322 2.77 -13.52 11.41
C VAL A 322 3.06 -12.90 12.79
N PRO A 323 2.25 -13.19 13.82
CA PRO A 323 2.57 -12.79 15.20
C PRO A 323 3.99 -13.27 15.57
N PRO A 324 4.61 -12.75 16.65
CA PRO A 324 5.91 -13.23 17.09
C PRO A 324 5.92 -14.75 17.08
N THR A 325 6.96 -15.30 16.46
CA THR A 325 7.01 -16.76 16.33
C THR A 325 7.12 -17.37 17.72
N GLU A 326 6.57 -18.56 17.91
CA GLU A 326 6.73 -19.32 19.16
C GLU A 326 8.21 -19.40 19.59
N ALA A 327 9.13 -19.43 18.62
CA ALA A 327 10.57 -19.36 18.85
C ALA A 327 11.05 -18.02 19.44
N GLU A 328 10.54 -16.88 18.95
CA GLU A 328 10.86 -15.56 19.52
C GLU A 328 10.34 -15.41 20.94
N GLU A 329 9.13 -15.90 21.22
CA GLU A 329 8.55 -15.89 22.56
C GLU A 329 9.35 -16.77 23.52
N GLN A 330 9.74 -17.97 23.08
CA GLN A 330 10.61 -18.88 23.84
C GLN A 330 11.99 -18.25 24.11
N ASP A 331 12.57 -17.54 23.13
CA ASP A 331 13.84 -16.84 23.30
C ASP A 331 13.74 -15.70 24.30
N VAL A 332 12.67 -14.90 24.26
CA VAL A 332 12.40 -13.85 25.26
C VAL A 332 12.26 -14.47 26.65
N ALA A 333 11.41 -15.50 26.80
CA ALA A 333 11.21 -16.19 28.07
C ALA A 333 12.52 -16.78 28.61
N ARG A 334 13.35 -17.36 27.75
CA ARG A 334 14.67 -17.89 28.10
C ARG A 334 15.62 -16.79 28.56
N LEU A 335 15.67 -15.65 27.88
CA LEU A 335 16.52 -14.52 28.28
C LEU A 335 16.12 -13.97 29.65
N LEU A 336 14.82 -13.80 29.89
CA LEU A 336 14.31 -13.34 31.18
C LEU A 336 14.63 -14.33 32.32
N ALA A 337 14.58 -15.64 32.04
CA ALA A 337 14.93 -16.67 33.03
C ALA A 337 16.45 -16.73 33.32
N LEU A 338 17.30 -16.50 32.32
CA LEU A 338 18.75 -16.52 32.47
C LEU A 338 19.32 -15.24 33.12
N TYR A 339 18.62 -14.12 32.97
CA TYR A 339 19.06 -12.80 33.45
C TYR A 339 17.95 -12.13 34.28
N PRO A 340 17.86 -12.42 35.60
CA PRO A 340 16.79 -11.90 36.46
C PRO A 340 16.69 -10.37 36.51
N THR A 341 17.82 -9.66 36.36
CA THR A 341 17.88 -8.20 36.27
C THR A 341 17.12 -7.64 35.06
N LEU A 342 17.12 -8.35 33.93
CA LEU A 342 16.29 -8.03 32.77
C LEU A 342 14.81 -8.30 33.07
N GLY A 343 14.51 -9.38 33.78
CA GLY A 343 13.18 -9.72 34.28
C GLY A 343 12.55 -8.60 35.12
N GLU A 344 13.28 -8.10 36.11
CA GLU A 344 12.84 -6.99 36.98
C GLU A 344 12.59 -5.70 36.20
N LYS A 345 13.42 -5.42 35.18
CA LYS A 345 13.36 -4.16 34.43
C LYS A 345 12.34 -4.16 33.30
N PHE A 346 12.19 -5.27 32.57
CA PHE A 346 11.42 -5.34 31.33
C PHE A 346 10.23 -6.30 31.39
N GLY A 347 10.17 -7.20 32.38
CA GLY A 347 9.16 -8.27 32.43
C GLY A 347 7.71 -7.76 32.37
N ALA A 348 7.38 -6.72 33.13
CA ALA A 348 6.04 -6.14 33.14
C ALA A 348 5.67 -5.45 31.82
N GLU A 349 6.60 -4.73 31.19
CA GLU A 349 6.39 -4.07 29.90
C GLU A 349 6.20 -5.10 28.78
N LEU A 350 7.03 -6.14 28.75
CA LEU A 350 6.93 -7.24 27.79
C LEU A 350 5.59 -7.99 27.95
N GLN A 351 5.23 -8.35 29.18
CA GLN A 351 3.95 -9.02 29.44
C GLN A 351 2.75 -8.17 29.02
N SER A 352 2.77 -6.87 29.34
CA SER A 352 1.71 -5.94 28.93
C SER A 352 1.63 -5.80 27.40
N ALA A 353 2.77 -5.66 26.72
CA ALA A 353 2.79 -5.51 25.26
C ALA A 353 2.36 -6.79 24.54
N HIS A 354 2.73 -7.96 25.07
CA HIS A 354 2.29 -9.27 24.55
C HIS A 354 0.78 -9.46 24.71
N GLN A 355 0.23 -9.13 25.89
CA GLN A 355 -1.21 -9.19 26.12
C GLN A 355 -2.00 -8.28 25.17
N GLU A 356 -1.56 -7.03 24.97
CA GLU A 356 -2.19 -6.11 24.01
C GLU A 356 -2.13 -6.64 22.57
N LEU A 357 -1.04 -7.31 22.20
CA LEU A 357 -0.88 -7.93 20.88
C LEU A 357 -1.85 -9.11 20.69
N ASP A 358 -1.98 -9.99 21.68
CA ASP A 358 -2.91 -11.12 21.64
C ASP A 358 -4.37 -10.66 21.58
N GLU A 359 -4.74 -9.68 22.41
CA GLU A 359 -6.09 -9.11 22.44
C GLU A 359 -6.49 -8.44 21.12
N SER A 360 -5.52 -7.80 20.45
CA SER A 360 -5.76 -7.11 19.17
C SER A 360 -5.78 -8.05 17.96
N LEU A 361 -5.09 -9.19 18.03
CA LEU A 361 -4.96 -10.14 16.91
C LEU A 361 -6.31 -10.70 16.45
N ALA A 362 -7.20 -11.04 17.39
CA ALA A 362 -8.52 -11.59 17.05
C ALA A 362 -9.37 -10.59 16.27
N ALA A 363 -9.39 -9.31 16.69
CA ALA A 363 -10.15 -8.27 16.02
C ALA A 363 -9.59 -7.92 14.63
N ALA A 364 -8.27 -8.00 14.45
CA ALA A 364 -7.62 -7.69 13.19
C ALA A 364 -7.97 -8.67 12.05
N GLN A 365 -8.52 -9.85 12.37
CA GLN A 365 -9.01 -10.82 11.38
C GLN A 365 -10.25 -10.33 10.63
N GLU A 366 -10.95 -9.31 11.12
CA GLU A 366 -12.12 -8.72 10.48
C GLU A 366 -11.77 -7.80 9.28
N ASP A 367 -10.50 -7.65 8.94
CA ASP A 367 -9.98 -6.80 7.83
C ASP A 367 -10.48 -5.34 7.86
N SER A 368 -10.62 -4.77 9.06
CA SER A 368 -10.91 -3.34 9.27
C SER A 368 -9.61 -2.52 9.48
N PRO A 369 -9.47 -1.32 8.89
CA PRO A 369 -8.34 -0.43 9.17
C PRO A 369 -8.16 -0.15 10.65
N ALA A 370 -9.24 0.07 11.40
CA ALA A 370 -9.14 0.38 12.82
C ALA A 370 -8.60 -0.81 13.63
N HIS A 371 -9.09 -2.03 13.34
CA HIS A 371 -8.60 -3.24 14.00
C HIS A 371 -7.16 -3.56 13.60
N PHE A 372 -6.83 -3.38 12.33
CA PHE A 372 -5.45 -3.56 11.85
C PHE A 372 -4.49 -2.54 12.49
N LEU A 373 -4.83 -1.25 12.51
CA LEU A 373 -3.99 -0.21 13.10
C LEU A 373 -3.75 -0.48 14.59
N ARG A 374 -4.79 -0.89 15.33
CA ARG A 374 -4.65 -1.27 16.75
C ARG A 374 -3.69 -2.44 16.94
N TRP A 375 -3.81 -3.47 16.10
CA TRP A 375 -2.89 -4.61 16.12
C TRP A 375 -1.47 -4.20 15.73
N TYR A 376 -1.33 -3.33 14.73
CA TYR A 376 -0.03 -2.84 14.27
C TYR A 376 0.69 -2.05 15.36
N GLU A 377 -0.01 -1.15 16.06
CA GLU A 377 0.52 -0.41 17.20
C GLU A 377 0.96 -1.35 18.34
N ALA A 378 0.14 -2.35 18.69
CA ALA A 378 0.49 -3.35 19.69
C ALA A 378 1.74 -4.17 19.28
N ASN A 379 1.83 -4.54 18.01
CA ASN A 379 2.97 -5.27 17.46
C ASN A 379 4.26 -4.44 17.49
N GLU A 380 4.20 -3.17 17.09
CA GLU A 380 5.36 -2.26 17.16
C GLU A 380 5.80 -2.01 18.61
N ARG A 381 4.85 -1.90 19.54
CA ARG A 381 5.15 -1.82 20.98
C ARG A 381 5.86 -3.07 21.49
N TRP A 382 5.37 -4.26 21.13
CA TRP A 382 6.02 -5.52 21.47
C TRP A 382 7.44 -5.61 20.91
N LYS A 383 7.63 -5.34 19.61
CA LYS A 383 8.95 -5.34 18.97
C LYS A 383 9.91 -4.35 19.64
N LYS A 384 9.43 -3.15 19.97
CA LYS A 384 10.23 -2.15 20.69
C LYS A 384 10.65 -2.67 22.06
N ALA A 385 9.73 -3.23 22.86
CA ALA A 385 10.04 -3.77 24.18
C ALA A 385 11.08 -4.91 24.11
N VAL A 386 10.93 -5.83 23.14
CA VAL A 386 11.91 -6.90 22.89
C VAL A 386 13.27 -6.32 22.45
N GLY A 387 13.26 -5.31 21.58
CA GLY A 387 14.46 -4.61 21.13
C GLY A 387 15.21 -3.92 22.27
N ASP A 388 14.50 -3.20 23.13
CA ASP A 388 15.04 -2.50 24.30
C ASP A 388 15.64 -3.50 25.31
N MET A 389 14.95 -4.63 25.55
CA MET A 389 15.47 -5.72 26.38
C MET A 389 16.75 -6.33 25.77
N ARG A 390 16.75 -6.66 24.47
CA ARG A 390 17.92 -7.23 23.79
C ARG A 390 19.10 -6.27 23.80
N ALA A 391 18.87 -4.97 23.63
CA ALA A 391 19.89 -3.95 23.71
C ALA A 391 20.50 -3.85 25.12
N ALA A 392 19.67 -3.96 26.17
CA ALA A 392 20.15 -4.01 27.55
C ALA A 392 20.96 -5.28 27.84
N TRP A 393 20.50 -6.44 27.37
CA TRP A 393 21.22 -7.71 27.48
C TRP A 393 22.61 -7.65 26.83
N ILE A 394 22.71 -7.10 25.61
CA ILE A 394 23.99 -6.93 24.91
C ILE A 394 24.95 -6.05 25.73
N LYS A 395 24.44 -4.97 26.34
CA LYS A 395 25.25 -4.13 27.24
C LYS A 395 25.74 -4.91 28.45
N GLU A 396 24.87 -5.66 29.14
CA GLU A 396 25.27 -6.49 30.29
C GLU A 396 26.32 -7.56 29.92
N LYS A 397 26.18 -8.18 28.74
CA LYS A 397 27.14 -9.16 28.20
C LYS A 397 28.52 -8.58 27.92
N LEU A 398 28.59 -7.38 27.35
CA LEU A 398 29.85 -6.71 27.02
C LEU A 398 30.62 -6.32 28.30
N TRP A 399 29.93 -5.88 29.34
CA TRP A 399 30.55 -5.58 30.64
C TRP A 399 31.15 -6.82 31.32
N LEU A 400 30.57 -8.00 31.12
CA LEU A 400 31.09 -9.27 31.66
C LEU A 400 32.31 -9.82 30.90
N GLN A 401 32.72 -9.22 29.79
CA GLN A 401 33.91 -9.60 29.02
C GLN A 401 35.11 -8.67 29.25
N GLU A 402 34.91 -7.48 29.82
CA GLU A 402 35.96 -6.49 30.09
C GLU A 402 36.46 -6.49 31.55
N GLY A 403 35.83 -7.26 32.43
CA GLY A 403 36.28 -7.53 33.81
C GLY A 403 36.74 -8.96 33.97
#